data_AF-A0A8B3FRZ0-F1
#
_entry.id   AF-A0A8B3FRZ0-F1
#
_cell.length_a   1.000
_cell.length_b   1.000
_cell.length_c   1.000
_cell.angle_alpha   90.00
_cell.angle_beta   90.00
_cell.angle_gamma   90.00
#
_symmetry.space_group_name_H-M   'P 1'
#
loop_
_entity.id
_entity.type
_entity.pdbx_description
1 polymer ?
#
loop_
_entity_poly.entity_id
_entity_poly.type
_entity_poly.pdbx_seq_one_letter_code
_entity_poly.pdbx_strand_id
1 'polypeptide(L)'
;MTRLEAQSLPAWPFVTAFGSYIVCWFIGVGDMVWPIMATVMLVLMVRRRGLQLPRGWSIWGFFLLWATISIVQCDTTGRAIGALYRLAMLLAATIFAFYVYNARNTITLHTVGATMSLFLLSAVIGGFLAMIAPKLEINTPLSYVLPGALKSNSFIHELVYRSTTQWNENPWIPTDPRPSAPFVYANTWGNVFSLIFPIALLYAAQLWREYSPYRWPVAALVAISVVPAAATQNRGMLVGLGIIALWVGVQQARAGHTRRVLAGTFAVLIGALAWVVSPMGQSLFNRVQVSSSTEDRLINYLETVTTLRDSPLLGFGAPRPSELPWLPSLGTQGQFWTVLFAHGIVGAILFMGTFAAAAVYAWHSTDVFGAVLGGIAMATLVESFYYGMITGMMVSLVAVALLVRQRETGETFGPRRGKISTSDPRGRSRWRSSTSHQDS
;
A
#
# COMPACT_ATOMS: atom_id res chain seq x y z
N MET A 1 -27.13 5.61 -23.00
CA MET A 1 -27.12 5.37 -21.54
C MET A 1 -26.28 4.16 -21.10
N THR A 2 -25.70 3.36 -22.02
CA THR A 2 -25.08 2.04 -21.74
C THR A 2 -23.65 2.03 -21.18
N ARG A 3 -22.93 3.17 -21.11
CA ARG A 3 -21.56 3.26 -20.53
C ARG A 3 -21.53 3.46 -19.01
N LEU A 4 -22.68 3.54 -18.34
CA LEU A 4 -22.79 4.05 -16.97
C LEU A 4 -22.93 2.97 -15.88
N GLU A 5 -23.22 1.71 -16.24
CA GLU A 5 -23.51 0.67 -15.24
C GLU A 5 -22.29 0.32 -14.39
N ALA A 6 -21.12 0.11 -15.00
CA ALA A 6 -19.87 -0.15 -14.28
C ALA A 6 -19.48 1.02 -13.36
N GLN A 7 -19.83 2.26 -13.72
CA GLN A 7 -19.54 3.43 -12.90
C GLN A 7 -20.33 3.45 -11.59
N SER A 8 -21.47 2.76 -11.54
CA SER A 8 -22.38 2.67 -10.40
C SER A 8 -22.13 1.47 -9.48
N LEU A 9 -21.03 0.72 -9.70
CA LEU A 9 -20.61 -0.37 -8.82
C LEU A 9 -20.57 0.07 -7.36
N PRO A 10 -21.07 -0.73 -6.39
CA PRO A 10 -21.16 -0.28 -5.01
C PRO A 10 -19.79 -0.11 -4.35
N ALA A 11 -19.61 0.90 -3.49
CA ALA A 11 -18.33 1.14 -2.82
C ALA A 11 -18.07 0.18 -1.65
N TRP A 12 -19.10 -0.47 -1.09
CA TRP A 12 -18.99 -1.22 0.17
C TRP A 12 -17.93 -2.32 0.18
N PRO A 13 -17.69 -3.14 -0.88
CA PRO A 13 -16.67 -4.21 -0.79
C PRO A 13 -15.26 -3.63 -0.61
N PHE A 14 -15.00 -2.48 -1.24
CA PHE A 14 -13.74 -1.77 -1.14
C PHE A 14 -13.56 -1.14 0.24
N VAL A 15 -14.61 -0.45 0.71
CA VAL A 15 -14.61 0.18 2.03
C VAL A 15 -14.49 -0.85 3.15
N THR A 16 -15.16 -2.00 3.05
CA THR A 16 -15.08 -3.08 4.04
C THR A 16 -13.66 -3.65 4.11
N ALA A 17 -13.06 -4.04 2.98
CA ALA A 17 -11.74 -4.66 2.98
C ALA A 17 -10.65 -3.84 3.70
N PHE A 18 -10.62 -2.53 3.43
CA PHE A 18 -9.63 -1.62 4.02
C PHE A 18 -10.09 -1.00 5.34
N GLY A 19 -11.34 -0.54 5.40
CA GLY A 19 -11.87 0.25 6.51
C GLY A 19 -12.21 -0.56 7.75
N SER A 20 -12.52 -1.85 7.61
CA SER A 20 -12.74 -2.75 8.75
C SER A 20 -11.57 -3.71 8.99
N TYR A 21 -10.36 -3.37 8.51
CA TYR A 21 -9.22 -4.29 8.57
C TYR A 21 -8.87 -4.72 9.99
N ILE A 22 -8.92 -3.81 10.97
CA ILE A 22 -8.70 -4.15 12.39
C ILE A 22 -9.72 -5.17 12.91
N VAL A 23 -10.98 -5.07 12.49
CA VAL A 23 -12.04 -6.02 12.87
C VAL A 23 -11.77 -7.39 12.23
N CYS A 24 -11.43 -7.40 10.94
CA CYS A 24 -11.04 -8.63 10.23
C CYS A 24 -9.83 -9.30 10.87
N TRP A 25 -8.86 -8.51 11.35
CA TRP A 25 -7.69 -8.99 12.08
C TRP A 25 -8.08 -9.67 13.40
N PHE A 26 -8.91 -9.03 14.22
CA PHE A 26 -9.42 -9.63 15.47
C PHE A 26 -10.21 -10.92 15.22
N ILE A 27 -10.99 -10.98 14.13
CA ILE A 27 -11.77 -12.18 13.77
C ILE A 27 -10.87 -13.34 13.30
N GLY A 28 -9.66 -13.05 12.82
CA GLY A 28 -8.71 -14.04 12.27
C GLY A 28 -8.72 -14.16 10.75
N VAL A 29 -9.51 -13.33 10.06
CA VAL A 29 -9.61 -13.29 8.59
C VAL A 29 -8.80 -12.16 7.96
N GLY A 30 -7.86 -11.56 8.71
CA GLY A 30 -7.10 -10.37 8.30
C GLY A 30 -6.54 -10.45 6.88
N ASP A 31 -5.69 -11.43 6.59
CA ASP A 31 -5.10 -11.58 5.25
C ASP A 31 -6.07 -12.24 4.23
N MET A 32 -7.09 -12.95 4.71
CA MET A 32 -8.10 -13.57 3.85
C MET A 32 -9.17 -12.58 3.37
N VAL A 33 -9.30 -11.41 3.99
CA VAL A 33 -10.27 -10.37 3.58
C VAL A 33 -10.04 -9.96 2.13
N TRP A 34 -8.77 -9.94 1.68
CA TRP A 34 -8.39 -9.51 0.33
C TRP A 34 -8.96 -10.42 -0.76
N PRO A 35 -8.67 -11.75 -0.80
CA PRO A 35 -9.26 -12.63 -1.80
C PRO A 35 -10.78 -12.76 -1.65
N ILE A 36 -11.33 -12.72 -0.44
CA ILE A 36 -12.79 -12.78 -0.20
C ILE A 36 -13.48 -11.57 -0.85
N MET A 37 -13.03 -10.35 -0.54
CA MET A 37 -13.63 -9.12 -1.07
C MET A 37 -13.33 -8.94 -2.56
N ALA A 38 -12.17 -9.39 -3.03
CA ALA A 38 -11.87 -9.44 -4.47
C ALA A 38 -12.86 -10.35 -5.21
N THR A 39 -13.22 -11.51 -4.65
CA THR A 39 -14.22 -12.40 -5.25
C THR A 39 -15.58 -11.71 -5.35
N VAL A 40 -16.01 -11.02 -4.29
CA VAL A 40 -17.25 -10.22 -4.31
C VAL A 40 -17.20 -9.14 -5.39
N MET A 41 -16.11 -8.37 -5.45
CA MET A 41 -15.90 -7.34 -6.47
C MET A 41 -15.95 -7.92 -7.89
N LEU A 42 -15.33 -9.07 -8.11
CA LEU A 42 -15.34 -9.76 -9.39
C LEU A 42 -16.75 -10.16 -9.80
N VAL A 43 -17.52 -10.80 -8.91
CA VAL A 43 -18.92 -11.18 -9.17
C VAL A 43 -19.78 -9.96 -9.50
N LEU A 44 -19.57 -8.84 -8.79
CA LEU A 44 -20.27 -7.58 -9.06
C LEU A 44 -19.88 -6.97 -10.40
N MET A 45 -18.65 -7.16 -10.86
CA MET A 45 -18.17 -6.67 -12.16
C MET A 45 -18.65 -7.53 -13.33
N VAL A 46 -18.64 -8.87 -13.22
CA VAL A 46 -18.96 -9.81 -14.32
C VAL A 46 -20.33 -9.53 -14.96
N ARG A 47 -21.30 -9.04 -14.17
CA ARG A 47 -22.66 -8.73 -14.65
C ARG A 47 -22.82 -7.31 -15.20
N ARG A 48 -21.78 -6.48 -15.21
CA ARG A 48 -21.84 -5.06 -15.60
C ARG A 48 -21.35 -4.85 -17.02
N ARG A 49 -22.06 -4.01 -17.76
CA ARG A 49 -21.61 -3.55 -19.08
C ARG A 49 -20.71 -2.32 -18.95
N GLY A 50 -19.77 -2.19 -19.89
CA GLY A 50 -18.90 -1.02 -19.99
C GLY A 50 -17.67 -1.03 -19.09
N LEU A 51 -17.22 -2.21 -18.64
CA LEU A 51 -15.92 -2.35 -17.97
C LEU A 51 -14.80 -1.92 -18.91
N GLN A 52 -13.87 -1.13 -18.38
CA GLN A 52 -12.70 -0.65 -19.08
C GLN A 52 -11.44 -1.14 -18.37
N LEU A 53 -10.46 -1.53 -19.18
CA LEU A 53 -9.11 -1.77 -18.70
C LEU A 53 -8.37 -0.43 -18.63
N PRO A 54 -7.65 -0.14 -17.53
CA PRO A 54 -6.84 1.06 -17.47
C PRO A 54 -5.67 0.95 -18.46
N ARG A 55 -5.29 2.07 -19.05
CA ARG A 55 -4.17 2.13 -20.00
C ARG A 55 -2.87 1.65 -19.34
N GLY A 56 -2.06 0.89 -20.08
CA GLY A 56 -0.77 0.37 -19.61
C GLY A 56 -0.83 -0.92 -18.78
N TRP A 57 -2.02 -1.46 -18.50
CA TRP A 57 -2.17 -2.68 -17.70
C TRP A 57 -1.75 -3.98 -18.40
N SER A 58 -1.42 -3.93 -19.69
CA SER A 58 -0.93 -5.10 -20.42
C SER A 58 0.38 -5.64 -19.82
N ILE A 59 1.30 -4.78 -19.38
CA ILE A 59 2.58 -5.20 -18.77
C ILE A 59 2.30 -6.02 -17.50
N TRP A 60 1.39 -5.54 -16.65
CA TRP A 60 0.97 -6.26 -15.44
C TRP A 60 0.23 -7.57 -15.78
N GLY A 61 -0.63 -7.55 -16.79
CA GLY A 61 -1.32 -8.76 -17.27
C GLY A 61 -0.34 -9.84 -17.75
N PHE A 62 0.70 -9.44 -18.49
CA PHE A 62 1.77 -10.36 -18.88
C PHE A 62 2.56 -10.87 -17.67
N PHE A 63 2.82 -10.03 -16.67
CA PHE A 63 3.43 -10.47 -15.41
C PHE A 63 2.59 -11.55 -14.73
N LEU A 64 1.27 -11.36 -14.60
CA LEU A 64 0.38 -12.35 -13.97
C LEU A 64 0.34 -13.67 -14.75
N LEU A 65 0.30 -13.60 -16.08
CA LEU A 65 0.37 -14.79 -16.93
C LEU A 65 1.69 -15.52 -16.73
N TRP A 66 2.81 -14.79 -16.75
CA TRP A 66 4.15 -15.34 -16.53
C TRP A 66 4.30 -15.97 -15.15
N ALA A 67 3.82 -15.28 -14.11
CA ALA A 67 3.80 -15.79 -12.74
C ALA A 67 2.99 -17.09 -12.66
N THR A 68 1.86 -17.18 -13.35
CA THR A 68 1.05 -18.41 -13.41
C THR A 68 1.82 -19.56 -14.06
N ILE A 69 2.49 -19.30 -15.19
CA ILE A 69 3.30 -20.31 -15.90
C ILE A 69 4.45 -20.80 -15.02
N SER A 70 5.12 -19.90 -14.29
CA SER A 70 6.25 -20.26 -13.43
C SER A 70 5.90 -21.23 -12.29
N ILE A 71 4.63 -21.35 -11.90
CA ILE A 71 4.20 -22.28 -10.84
C ILE A 71 4.53 -23.73 -11.20
N VAL A 72 4.61 -24.06 -12.50
CA VAL A 72 5.03 -25.39 -12.98
C VAL A 72 6.45 -25.77 -12.50
N GLN A 73 7.28 -24.80 -12.11
CA GLN A 73 8.63 -25.02 -11.57
C GLN A 73 8.66 -25.36 -10.06
N CYS A 74 7.50 -25.38 -9.40
CA CYS A 74 7.40 -25.83 -8.01
C CYS A 74 7.65 -27.34 -7.93
N ASP A 75 8.64 -27.70 -7.13
CA ASP A 75 9.12 -29.07 -6.91
C ASP A 75 8.41 -29.79 -5.77
N THR A 76 7.66 -29.07 -4.93
CA THR A 76 6.87 -29.64 -3.82
C THR A 76 5.45 -29.09 -3.80
N THR A 77 4.50 -29.91 -3.36
CA THR A 77 3.09 -29.51 -3.20
C THR A 77 2.93 -28.31 -2.26
N GLY A 78 3.71 -28.25 -1.18
CA GLY A 78 3.69 -27.13 -0.24
C GLY A 78 4.11 -25.81 -0.90
N ARG A 79 5.15 -25.82 -1.73
CA ARG A 79 5.58 -24.64 -2.49
C ARG A 79 4.54 -24.24 -3.54
N ALA A 80 3.93 -25.19 -4.23
CA ALA A 80 2.85 -24.92 -5.18
C ALA A 80 1.65 -24.24 -4.50
N ILE A 81 1.22 -24.71 -3.32
CA ILE A 81 0.15 -24.08 -2.55
C ILE A 81 0.54 -22.65 -2.14
N GLY A 82 1.76 -22.45 -1.64
CA GLY A 82 2.27 -21.12 -1.29
C GLY A 82 2.38 -20.17 -2.50
N ALA A 83 2.74 -20.69 -3.68
CA ALA A 83 2.78 -19.93 -4.92
C ALA A 83 1.38 -19.54 -5.39
N LEU A 84 0.41 -20.47 -5.35
CA LEU A 84 -0.99 -20.21 -5.65
C LEU A 84 -1.60 -19.16 -4.70
N TYR A 85 -1.26 -19.21 -3.41
CA TYR A 85 -1.68 -18.20 -2.45
C TYR A 85 -1.14 -16.81 -2.81
N ARG A 86 0.17 -16.68 -3.10
CA ARG A 86 0.77 -15.40 -3.54
C ARG A 86 0.15 -14.90 -4.83
N LEU A 87 -0.11 -15.80 -5.80
CA LEU A 87 -0.80 -15.45 -7.04
C LEU A 87 -2.24 -14.97 -6.76
N ALA A 88 -2.98 -15.63 -5.88
CA ALA A 88 -4.32 -15.21 -5.48
C ALA A 88 -4.32 -13.81 -4.85
N MET A 89 -3.30 -13.47 -4.07
CA MET A 89 -3.13 -12.13 -3.50
C MET A 89 -2.82 -11.07 -4.58
N LEU A 90 -1.98 -11.40 -5.57
CA LEU A 90 -1.71 -10.50 -6.71
C LEU A 90 -2.96 -10.31 -7.58
N LEU A 91 -3.73 -11.37 -7.81
CA LEU A 91 -5.02 -11.31 -8.51
C LEU A 91 -6.03 -10.48 -7.72
N ALA A 92 -6.10 -10.64 -6.40
CA ALA A 92 -6.95 -9.81 -5.56
C ALA A 92 -6.58 -8.33 -5.68
N ALA A 93 -5.30 -7.97 -5.56
CA ALA A 93 -4.85 -6.59 -5.75
C ALA A 93 -5.19 -6.03 -7.14
N THR A 94 -5.11 -6.88 -8.18
CA THR A 94 -5.52 -6.55 -9.56
C THR A 94 -7.02 -6.26 -9.65
N ILE A 95 -7.84 -7.10 -9.04
CA ILE A 95 -9.30 -6.94 -9.01
C ILE A 95 -9.67 -5.65 -8.28
N PHE A 96 -9.03 -5.34 -7.15
CA PHE A 96 -9.24 -4.09 -6.42
C PHE A 96 -8.93 -2.87 -7.30
N ALA A 97 -7.79 -2.90 -7.99
CA ALA A 97 -7.39 -1.82 -8.89
C ALA A 97 -8.39 -1.63 -10.04
N PHE A 98 -8.83 -2.71 -10.69
CA PHE A 98 -9.84 -2.66 -11.75
C PHE A 98 -11.20 -2.20 -11.23
N TYR A 99 -11.60 -2.64 -10.04
CA TYR A 99 -12.85 -2.24 -9.41
C TYR A 99 -12.87 -0.73 -9.15
N VAL A 100 -11.81 -0.21 -8.52
CA VAL A 100 -11.67 1.23 -8.24
C VAL A 100 -11.60 2.06 -9.53
N TYR A 101 -10.93 1.56 -10.57
CA TYR A 101 -10.86 2.25 -11.86
C TYR A 101 -12.25 2.42 -12.52
N ASN A 102 -13.10 1.40 -12.39
CA ASN A 102 -14.41 1.35 -13.01
C ASN A 102 -15.52 2.00 -12.17
N ALA A 103 -15.51 1.85 -10.84
CA ALA A 103 -16.54 2.31 -9.90
C ALA A 103 -16.50 3.83 -9.63
N ARG A 104 -16.53 4.65 -10.68
CA ARG A 104 -16.22 6.10 -10.63
C ARG A 104 -17.25 6.93 -9.86
N ASN A 105 -18.53 6.57 -9.88
CA ASN A 105 -19.58 7.38 -9.24
C ASN A 105 -19.66 7.16 -7.72
N THR A 106 -19.17 6.02 -7.24
CA THR A 106 -19.28 5.61 -5.83
C THR A 106 -17.92 5.64 -5.12
N ILE A 107 -16.86 5.20 -5.78
CA ILE A 107 -15.47 5.27 -5.27
C ILE A 107 -14.82 6.55 -5.78
N THR A 108 -15.33 7.66 -5.23
CA THR A 108 -14.76 9.00 -5.42
C THR A 108 -13.42 9.11 -4.71
N LEU A 109 -12.64 10.16 -5.01
CA LEU A 109 -11.41 10.44 -4.29
C LEU A 109 -11.66 10.66 -2.78
N HIS A 110 -12.81 11.25 -2.42
CA HIS A 110 -13.24 11.37 -1.03
C HIS A 110 -13.46 10.00 -0.38
N THR A 111 -14.12 9.08 -1.09
CA THR A 111 -14.30 7.68 -0.62
C THR A 111 -12.97 6.99 -0.39
N VAL A 112 -12.01 7.15 -1.32
CA VAL A 112 -10.66 6.59 -1.19
C VAL A 112 -9.94 7.18 0.02
N GLY A 113 -9.92 8.51 0.15
CA GLY A 113 -9.26 9.21 1.26
C GLY A 113 -9.83 8.80 2.63
N ALA A 114 -11.16 8.71 2.75
CA ALA A 114 -11.83 8.21 3.95
C ALA A 114 -11.44 6.76 4.25
N THR A 115 -11.46 5.89 3.22
CA THR A 115 -11.14 4.47 3.38
C THR A 115 -9.69 4.25 3.78
N MET A 116 -8.74 4.96 3.17
CA MET A 116 -7.32 4.89 3.54
C MET A 116 -7.08 5.46 4.94
N SER A 117 -7.86 6.46 5.37
CA SER A 117 -7.83 6.96 6.75
C SER A 117 -8.35 5.93 7.75
N LEU A 118 -9.41 5.17 7.42
CA LEU A 118 -9.86 4.06 8.27
C LEU A 118 -8.85 2.91 8.32
N PHE A 119 -8.15 2.66 7.22
CA PHE A 119 -7.06 1.68 7.21
C PHE A 119 -5.86 2.14 8.05
N LEU A 120 -5.54 3.44 8.00
CA LEU A 120 -4.55 4.05 8.88
C LEU A 120 -4.98 3.95 10.34
N LEU A 121 -6.26 4.21 10.65
CA LEU A 121 -6.81 4.03 11.99
C LEU A 121 -6.62 2.59 12.48
N SER A 122 -6.82 1.59 11.61
CA SER A 122 -6.55 0.19 11.94
C SER A 122 -5.09 -0.05 12.32
N ALA A 123 -4.14 0.51 11.55
CA ALA A 123 -2.71 0.44 11.84
C ALA A 123 -2.33 1.15 13.15
N VAL A 124 -2.98 2.28 13.46
CA VAL A 124 -2.78 3.05 14.69
C VAL A 124 -3.30 2.31 15.90
N ILE A 125 -4.52 1.77 15.86
CA ILE A 125 -5.10 0.97 16.95
C ILE A 125 -4.21 -0.25 17.23
N GLY A 126 -3.81 -0.99 16.18
CA GLY A 126 -2.90 -2.12 16.33
C GLY A 126 -1.54 -1.71 16.90
N GLY A 127 -0.98 -0.60 16.42
CA GLY A 127 0.29 -0.07 16.91
C GLY A 127 0.26 0.32 18.40
N PHE A 128 -0.79 1.01 18.86
CA PHE A 128 -0.93 1.32 20.29
C PHE A 128 -1.20 0.08 21.13
N LEU A 129 -2.01 -0.86 20.64
CA LEU A 129 -2.23 -2.14 21.33
C LEU A 129 -0.90 -2.88 21.53
N ALA A 130 -0.04 -2.88 20.51
CA ALA A 130 1.28 -3.47 20.56
C ALA A 130 2.25 -2.75 21.51
N MET A 131 2.12 -1.43 21.67
CA MET A 131 2.91 -0.66 22.63
C MET A 131 2.46 -0.89 24.08
N ILE A 132 1.14 -1.00 24.30
CA ILE A 132 0.55 -1.21 25.64
C ILE A 132 0.74 -2.66 26.10
N ALA A 133 0.55 -3.62 25.20
CA ALA A 133 0.64 -5.04 25.49
C ALA A 133 1.54 -5.75 24.45
N PRO A 134 2.88 -5.61 24.56
CA PRO A 134 3.83 -6.12 23.56
C PRO A 134 3.83 -7.64 23.42
N LYS A 135 3.55 -8.37 24.50
CA LYS A 135 3.55 -9.84 24.54
C LYS A 135 2.16 -10.45 24.35
N LEU A 136 1.16 -9.64 23.99
CA LEU A 136 -0.20 -10.12 23.84
C LEU A 136 -0.32 -10.99 22.58
N GLU A 137 -0.80 -12.21 22.78
CA GLU A 137 -1.22 -13.11 21.72
C GLU A 137 -2.72 -13.31 21.78
N ILE A 138 -3.39 -13.09 20.66
CA ILE A 138 -4.83 -13.14 20.56
C ILE A 138 -5.24 -14.42 19.85
N ASN A 139 -6.00 -15.25 20.57
CA ASN A 139 -6.74 -16.37 19.99
C ASN A 139 -7.96 -15.83 19.25
N THR A 140 -7.93 -15.86 17.93
CA THR A 140 -9.02 -15.31 17.13
C THR A 140 -10.27 -16.19 17.21
N PRO A 141 -11.48 -15.66 17.00
CA PRO A 141 -12.71 -16.46 16.86
C PRO A 141 -12.58 -17.62 15.87
N LEU A 142 -11.87 -17.41 14.75
CA LEU A 142 -11.59 -18.45 13.76
C LEU A 142 -10.81 -19.64 14.36
N SER A 143 -10.02 -19.41 15.41
CA SER A 143 -9.31 -20.47 16.14
C SER A 143 -10.26 -21.48 16.76
N TYR A 144 -11.43 -21.07 17.24
CA TYR A 144 -12.36 -21.97 17.89
C TYR A 144 -13.17 -22.81 16.88
N VAL A 145 -13.26 -22.36 15.63
CA VAL A 145 -13.99 -23.04 14.56
C VAL A 145 -13.12 -24.06 13.81
N LEU A 146 -11.81 -23.82 13.71
CA LEU A 146 -10.93 -24.66 12.90
C LEU A 146 -10.58 -26.00 13.58
N PRO A 147 -10.66 -27.14 12.85
CA PRO A 147 -10.19 -28.44 13.33
C PRO A 147 -8.72 -28.43 13.74
N GLY A 148 -8.36 -29.20 14.78
CA GLY A 148 -6.98 -29.27 15.30
C GLY A 148 -5.94 -29.66 14.25
N ALA A 149 -6.30 -30.52 13.29
CA ALA A 149 -5.42 -30.92 12.19
C ALA A 149 -4.95 -29.73 11.32
N LEU A 150 -5.81 -28.74 11.09
CA LEU A 150 -5.46 -27.55 10.30
C LEU A 150 -4.57 -26.57 11.09
N LYS A 151 -4.69 -26.54 12.43
CA LYS A 151 -3.86 -25.66 13.29
C LYS A 151 -2.40 -26.10 13.39
N SER A 152 -2.10 -27.36 13.07
CA SER A 152 -0.73 -27.89 13.05
C SER A 152 0.12 -27.32 11.89
N ASN A 153 -0.54 -26.74 10.88
CA ASN A 153 0.15 -26.07 9.78
C ASN A 153 0.58 -24.66 10.21
N SER A 154 1.87 -24.34 10.13
CA SER A 154 2.44 -23.05 10.54
C SER A 154 1.78 -21.85 9.86
N PHE A 155 1.38 -21.97 8.59
CA PHE A 155 0.68 -20.90 7.87
C PHE A 155 -0.72 -20.64 8.44
N ILE A 156 -1.46 -21.70 8.77
CA ILE A 156 -2.80 -21.57 9.38
C ILE A 156 -2.66 -21.10 10.83
N HIS A 157 -1.61 -21.52 11.53
CA HIS A 157 -1.30 -21.05 12.86
C HIS A 157 -1.14 -19.52 12.90
N GLU A 158 -0.30 -18.93 12.02
CA GLU A 158 -0.11 -17.46 11.95
C GLU A 158 -1.38 -16.69 11.53
N LEU A 159 -2.32 -17.32 10.82
CA LEU A 159 -3.59 -16.71 10.47
C LEU A 159 -4.55 -16.62 11.66
N VAL A 160 -4.40 -17.55 12.61
CA VAL A 160 -5.37 -17.84 13.67
C VAL A 160 -4.90 -17.33 15.03
N TYR A 161 -3.60 -17.32 15.27
CA TYR A 161 -2.93 -16.76 16.44
C TYR A 161 -2.30 -15.43 16.04
N ARG A 162 -2.79 -14.33 16.62
CA ARG A 162 -2.36 -12.97 16.24
C ARG A 162 -1.53 -12.36 17.36
N SER A 163 -0.24 -12.20 17.11
CA SER A 163 0.68 -11.47 17.99
C SER A 163 0.60 -9.96 17.72
N THR A 164 0.76 -9.15 18.76
CA THR A 164 0.74 -7.68 18.61
C THR A 164 2.07 -7.11 18.13
N THR A 165 3.18 -7.81 18.40
CA THR A 165 4.54 -7.41 18.04
C THR A 165 5.30 -8.56 17.36
N GLN A 166 6.40 -8.22 16.67
CA GLN A 166 7.43 -9.19 16.28
C GLN A 166 8.36 -9.49 17.46
N TRP A 167 7.81 -10.05 18.53
CA TRP A 167 8.59 -10.47 19.68
C TRP A 167 8.98 -11.94 19.54
N ASN A 168 10.20 -12.27 19.94
CA ASN A 168 10.67 -13.63 20.09
C ASN A 168 11.14 -13.79 21.53
N GLU A 169 10.67 -14.83 22.23
CA GLU A 169 10.99 -15.09 23.64
C GLU A 169 12.45 -15.50 23.85
N ASN A 170 13.04 -16.21 22.89
CA ASN A 170 14.44 -16.67 22.92
C ASN A 170 15.21 -16.21 21.68
N PRO A 171 15.50 -14.90 21.52
CA PRO A 171 16.33 -14.45 20.42
C PRO A 171 17.80 -14.63 20.77
N TRP A 172 18.61 -15.08 19.80
CA TRP A 172 20.08 -15.10 19.92
C TRP A 172 20.66 -13.70 20.21
N ILE A 173 19.96 -12.64 19.80
CA ILE A 173 20.29 -11.23 20.08
C ILE A 173 19.03 -10.56 20.63
N PRO A 174 19.04 -10.01 21.86
CA PRO A 174 17.90 -9.29 22.42
C PRO A 174 17.47 -8.14 21.48
N THR A 175 16.23 -8.19 21.01
CA THR A 175 15.63 -7.13 20.20
C THR A 175 14.36 -6.63 20.85
N ASP A 176 14.22 -5.31 20.93
CA ASP A 176 13.00 -4.69 21.42
C ASP A 176 11.77 -5.12 20.59
N PRO A 177 10.63 -5.40 21.24
CA PRO A 177 9.43 -5.84 20.56
C PRO A 177 8.91 -4.73 19.64
N ARG A 178 8.87 -5.02 18.34
CA ARG A 178 8.45 -4.05 17.31
C ARG A 178 6.95 -4.19 17.06
N PRO A 179 6.17 -3.10 17.15
CA PRO A 179 4.76 -3.12 16.75
C PRO A 179 4.58 -3.65 15.33
N SER A 180 3.73 -4.66 15.18
CA SER A 180 3.36 -5.24 13.88
C SER A 180 1.86 -5.23 13.64
N ALA A 181 1.03 -5.31 14.70
CA ALA A 181 -0.43 -5.32 14.56
C ALA A 181 -0.96 -4.10 13.78
N PRO A 182 -1.99 -4.27 12.95
CA PRO A 182 -2.74 -5.51 12.66
C PRO A 182 -2.10 -6.37 11.55
N PHE A 183 -0.81 -6.18 11.27
CA PHE A 183 -0.08 -6.96 10.28
C PHE A 183 0.78 -8.03 10.95
N VAL A 184 1.16 -9.05 10.18
CA VAL A 184 2.01 -10.14 10.66
C VAL A 184 3.41 -9.63 10.99
N TYR A 185 3.92 -8.67 10.21
CA TYR A 185 5.29 -8.18 10.34
C TYR A 185 5.34 -6.65 10.49
N ALA A 186 6.27 -6.15 11.32
CA ALA A 186 6.52 -4.70 11.46
C ALA A 186 7.02 -4.08 10.15
N ASN A 187 7.63 -4.91 9.28
CA ASN A 187 7.99 -4.51 7.92
C ASN A 187 6.74 -4.27 7.06
N THR A 188 5.72 -5.13 7.15
CA THR A 188 4.42 -4.92 6.50
C THR A 188 3.72 -3.68 7.05
N TRP A 189 3.81 -3.44 8.36
CA TRP A 189 3.30 -2.20 8.97
C TRP A 189 3.93 -0.96 8.34
N GLY A 190 5.27 -0.93 8.26
CA GLY A 190 6.00 0.19 7.66
C GLY A 190 5.73 0.38 6.17
N ASN A 191 5.64 -0.72 5.41
CA ASN A 191 5.28 -0.70 3.99
C ASN A 191 3.86 -0.16 3.75
N VAL A 192 2.86 -0.63 4.51
CA VAL A 192 1.49 -0.14 4.33
C VAL A 192 1.41 1.33 4.76
N PHE A 193 2.01 1.68 5.90
CA PHE A 193 2.01 3.05 6.42
C PHE A 193 2.60 4.05 5.42
N SER A 194 3.77 3.75 4.82
CA SER A 194 4.43 4.65 3.87
C SER A 194 3.55 4.96 2.65
N LEU A 195 2.69 4.03 2.24
CA LEU A 195 1.80 4.19 1.08
C LEU A 195 0.48 4.89 1.44
N ILE A 196 -0.12 4.58 2.60
CA ILE A 196 -1.44 5.14 2.98
C ILE A 196 -1.35 6.50 3.68
N PHE A 197 -0.27 6.78 4.42
CA PHE A 197 -0.10 8.02 5.17
C PHE A 197 -0.14 9.26 4.27
N PRO A 198 0.55 9.30 3.10
CA PRO A 198 0.44 10.42 2.17
C PRO A 198 -0.99 10.64 1.65
N ILE A 199 -1.75 9.57 1.40
CA ILE A 199 -3.16 9.69 0.98
C ILE A 199 -4.01 10.28 2.11
N ALA A 200 -3.82 9.83 3.35
CA ALA A 200 -4.52 10.36 4.52
C ALA A 200 -4.17 11.84 4.77
N LEU A 201 -2.90 12.23 4.56
CA LEU A 201 -2.47 13.62 4.66
C LEU A 201 -3.13 14.51 3.60
N LEU A 202 -3.20 14.03 2.35
CA LEU A 202 -3.94 14.74 1.29
C LEU A 202 -5.42 14.88 1.62
N TYR A 203 -6.03 13.82 2.13
CA TYR A 203 -7.43 13.82 2.50
C TYR A 203 -7.70 14.78 3.67
N ALA A 204 -6.84 14.80 4.70
CA ALA A 204 -6.91 15.77 5.78
C ALA A 204 -6.85 17.20 5.25
N ALA A 205 -5.86 17.51 4.40
CA ALA A 205 -5.71 18.82 3.78
C ALA A 205 -6.94 19.23 2.96
N GLN A 206 -7.59 18.27 2.30
CA GLN A 206 -8.86 18.53 1.59
C GLN A 206 -10.00 18.87 2.55
N LEU A 207 -10.20 18.08 3.60
CA LEU A 207 -11.25 18.32 4.60
C LEU A 207 -11.11 19.69 5.28
N TRP A 208 -9.88 20.15 5.48
CA TRP A 208 -9.59 21.50 5.97
C TRP A 208 -10.09 22.58 5.02
N ARG A 209 -9.87 22.41 3.70
CA ARG A 209 -10.33 23.35 2.67
C ARG A 209 -11.84 23.36 2.50
N GLU A 210 -12.49 22.21 2.72
CA GLU A 210 -13.94 22.05 2.62
C GLU A 210 -14.68 22.44 3.90
N TYR A 211 -13.97 22.86 4.96
CA TYR A 211 -14.56 23.14 6.28
C TYR A 211 -15.39 21.96 6.83
N SER A 212 -15.01 20.73 6.46
CA SER A 212 -15.74 19.52 6.88
C SER A 212 -15.59 19.30 8.39
N PRO A 213 -16.65 18.85 9.10
CA PRO A 213 -16.55 18.50 10.52
C PRO A 213 -15.52 17.39 10.78
N TYR A 214 -15.23 16.55 9.78
CA TYR A 214 -14.26 15.46 9.88
C TYR A 214 -12.79 15.91 9.79
N ARG A 215 -12.51 17.20 9.56
CA ARG A 215 -11.13 17.71 9.48
C ARG A 215 -10.33 17.48 10.76
N TRP A 216 -10.96 17.63 11.92
CA TRP A 216 -10.34 17.43 13.23
C TRP A 216 -9.99 15.97 13.52
N PRO A 217 -10.92 15.00 13.44
CA PRO A 217 -10.58 13.61 13.72
C PRO A 217 -9.54 13.05 12.74
N VAL A 218 -9.59 13.41 11.45
CA VAL A 218 -8.61 12.94 10.47
C VAL A 218 -7.24 13.59 10.71
N ALA A 219 -7.18 14.90 11.03
CA ALA A 219 -5.92 15.55 11.38
C ALA A 219 -5.31 14.97 12.67
N ALA A 220 -6.12 14.72 13.68
CA ALA A 220 -5.70 14.06 14.91
C ALA A 220 -5.16 12.66 14.63
N LEU A 221 -5.84 11.87 13.79
CA LEU A 221 -5.37 10.55 13.38
C LEU A 221 -4.01 10.63 12.69
N VAL A 222 -3.82 11.53 11.73
CA VAL A 222 -2.54 11.72 11.04
C VAL A 222 -1.43 12.05 12.05
N ALA A 223 -1.67 12.99 12.97
CA ALA A 223 -0.68 13.36 13.99
C ALA A 223 -0.36 12.21 14.95
N ILE A 224 -1.40 11.56 15.49
CA ILE A 224 -1.27 10.45 16.45
C ILE A 224 -0.59 9.24 15.82
N SER A 225 -0.79 9.02 14.52
CA SER A 225 -0.22 7.87 13.80
C SER A 225 1.31 7.86 13.75
N VAL A 226 1.95 9.02 13.96
CA VAL A 226 3.41 9.15 14.02
C VAL A 226 3.99 8.38 15.21
N VAL A 227 3.26 8.25 16.32
CA VAL A 227 3.74 7.57 17.54
C VAL A 227 3.99 6.07 17.31
N PRO A 228 3.00 5.26 16.88
CA PRO A 228 3.26 3.85 16.58
C PRO A 228 4.18 3.70 15.36
N ALA A 229 4.13 4.60 14.38
CA ALA A 229 5.08 4.61 13.27
C ALA A 229 6.52 4.70 13.79
N ALA A 230 6.72 5.57 14.77
CA ALA A 230 8.00 5.77 15.37
C ALA A 230 8.51 4.52 16.10
N ALA A 231 7.60 3.89 16.84
CA ALA A 231 7.85 2.68 17.62
C ALA A 231 8.26 1.48 16.76
N THR A 232 7.85 1.41 15.49
CA THR A 232 8.27 0.32 14.58
C THR A 232 9.77 0.29 14.29
N GLN A 233 10.46 1.42 14.50
CA GLN A 233 11.88 1.63 14.16
C GLN A 233 12.21 1.23 12.71
N ASN A 234 11.25 1.39 11.82
CA ASN A 234 11.35 0.85 10.49
C ASN A 234 12.02 1.84 9.52
N ARG A 235 13.31 1.61 9.25
CA ARG A 235 14.10 2.44 8.32
C ARG A 235 13.52 2.45 6.90
N GLY A 236 13.01 1.31 6.44
CA GLY A 236 12.44 1.18 5.11
C GLY A 236 11.21 2.07 4.90
N MET A 237 10.44 2.32 5.97
CA MET A 237 9.26 3.19 5.94
C MET A 237 9.68 4.64 5.75
N LEU A 238 10.73 5.09 6.45
CA LEU A 238 11.27 6.43 6.30
C LEU A 238 11.84 6.67 4.90
N VAL A 239 12.53 5.66 4.33
CA VAL A 239 12.97 5.71 2.93
C VAL A 239 11.79 5.84 1.98
N GLY A 240 10.74 5.02 2.14
CA GLY A 240 9.53 5.09 1.33
C GLY A 240 8.84 6.46 1.38
N LEU A 241 8.59 6.97 2.59
CA LEU A 241 8.03 8.32 2.79
C LEU A 241 8.92 9.41 2.19
N GLY A 242 10.25 9.28 2.34
CA GLY A 242 11.23 10.18 1.74
C GLY A 242 11.17 10.20 0.21
N ILE A 243 11.05 9.02 -0.43
CA ILE A 243 10.89 8.91 -1.88
C ILE A 243 9.59 9.58 -2.34
N ILE A 244 8.48 9.38 -1.63
CA ILE A 244 7.19 10.02 -1.96
C ILE A 244 7.31 11.54 -1.82
N ALA A 245 7.88 12.01 -0.69
CA ALA A 245 8.06 13.44 -0.44
C ALA A 245 8.98 14.10 -1.48
N LEU A 246 10.08 13.44 -1.85
CA LEU A 246 11.00 13.90 -2.88
C LEU A 246 10.30 13.97 -4.24
N TRP A 247 9.60 12.91 -4.64
CA TRP A 247 8.86 12.88 -5.90
C TRP A 247 7.81 13.99 -5.97
N VAL A 248 6.99 14.15 -4.92
CA VAL A 248 6.00 15.21 -4.83
C VAL A 248 6.66 16.59 -4.87
N GLY A 249 7.77 16.77 -4.15
CA GLY A 249 8.55 18.02 -4.15
C GLY A 249 9.04 18.39 -5.55
N VAL A 250 9.62 17.43 -6.28
CA VAL A 250 10.07 17.60 -7.67
C VAL A 250 8.90 17.97 -8.57
N GLN A 251 7.78 17.25 -8.50
CA GLN A 251 6.59 17.55 -9.31
C GLN A 251 6.02 18.94 -9.00
N GLN A 252 5.94 19.32 -7.72
CA GLN A 252 5.43 20.62 -7.30
C GLN A 252 6.37 21.77 -7.71
N ALA A 253 7.68 21.55 -7.66
CA ALA A 253 8.67 22.53 -8.15
C ALA A 253 8.54 22.74 -9.66
N ARG A 254 8.43 21.65 -10.43
CA ARG A 254 8.21 21.70 -11.89
C ARG A 254 6.89 22.38 -12.26
N ALA A 255 5.86 22.21 -11.44
CA ALA A 255 4.58 22.89 -11.60
C ALA A 255 4.57 24.36 -11.11
N GLY A 256 5.74 24.93 -10.75
CA GLY A 256 5.87 26.34 -10.33
C GLY A 256 5.42 26.63 -8.89
N HIS A 257 5.10 25.62 -8.09
CA HIS A 257 4.59 25.78 -6.72
C HIS A 257 5.72 25.88 -5.67
N THR A 258 6.73 26.71 -5.92
CA THR A 258 7.95 26.83 -5.10
C THR A 258 7.67 27.09 -3.62
N ARG A 259 6.69 27.94 -3.30
CA ARG A 259 6.27 28.21 -1.91
C ARG A 259 5.83 26.94 -1.16
N ARG A 260 5.09 26.04 -1.83
CA ARG A 260 4.65 24.77 -1.22
C ARG A 260 5.83 23.81 -1.01
N VAL A 261 6.78 23.81 -1.94
CA VAL A 261 8.00 23.00 -1.83
C VAL A 261 8.85 23.48 -0.67
N LEU A 262 9.07 24.78 -0.53
CA LEU A 262 9.82 25.36 0.59
C LEU A 262 9.14 25.07 1.93
N ALA A 263 7.81 25.30 2.03
CA ALA A 263 7.06 24.99 3.25
C ALA A 263 7.11 23.50 3.61
N GLY A 264 6.97 22.61 2.62
CA GLY A 264 7.08 21.16 2.82
C GLY A 264 8.48 20.74 3.26
N THR A 265 9.51 21.30 2.62
CA THR A 265 10.92 21.03 2.98
C THR A 265 11.19 21.47 4.41
N PHE A 266 10.74 22.66 4.81
CA PHE A 266 10.89 23.17 6.16
C PHE A 266 10.16 22.28 7.19
N ALA A 267 8.93 21.84 6.88
CA ALA A 267 8.19 20.92 7.74
C ALA A 267 8.90 19.56 7.91
N VAL A 268 9.47 19.01 6.83
CA VAL A 268 10.25 17.76 6.87
C VAL A 268 11.51 17.95 7.72
N LEU A 269 12.23 19.07 7.57
CA LEU A 269 13.43 19.36 8.35
C LEU A 269 13.12 19.49 9.85
N ILE A 270 12.04 20.19 10.22
CA ILE A 270 11.59 20.26 11.61
C ILE A 270 11.23 18.87 12.14
N GLY A 271 10.47 18.10 11.37
CA GLY A 271 10.10 16.74 11.75
C GLY A 271 11.31 15.83 11.94
N ALA A 272 12.30 15.91 11.05
CA ALA A 272 13.55 15.17 11.14
C ALA A 272 14.38 15.58 12.37
N LEU A 273 14.46 16.88 12.66
CA LEU A 273 15.17 17.37 13.84
C LEU A 273 14.49 16.89 15.13
N ALA A 274 13.17 17.03 15.23
CA ALA A 274 12.39 16.54 16.37
C ALA A 274 12.57 15.02 16.55
N TRP A 275 12.62 14.27 15.46
CA TRP A 275 12.86 12.83 15.46
C TRP A 275 14.25 12.48 15.99
N VAL A 276 15.31 13.11 15.49
CA VAL A 276 16.71 12.83 15.87
C VAL A 276 16.93 13.05 17.37
N VAL A 277 16.29 14.07 17.95
CA VAL A 277 16.39 14.37 19.38
C VAL A 277 15.54 13.42 20.25
N SER A 278 14.56 12.74 19.67
CA SER A 278 13.67 11.84 20.41
C SER A 278 14.35 10.53 20.87
N PRO A 279 13.88 9.90 21.96
CA PRO A 279 14.38 8.58 22.41
C PRO A 279 14.28 7.49 21.32
N MET A 280 13.26 7.57 20.47
CA MET A 280 13.07 6.63 19.36
C MET A 280 14.10 6.81 18.25
N GLY A 281 14.51 8.06 17.97
CA GLY A 281 15.60 8.36 17.07
C GLY A 281 16.93 7.78 17.56
N GLN A 282 17.25 7.97 18.84
CA GLN A 282 18.46 7.45 19.46
C GLN A 282 18.53 5.91 19.44
N SER A 283 17.43 5.23 19.74
CA SER A 283 17.38 3.76 19.69
C SER A 283 17.61 3.23 18.26
N LEU A 284 17.10 3.92 17.24
CA LEU A 284 17.36 3.55 15.84
C LEU A 284 18.84 3.70 15.46
N PHE A 285 19.53 4.75 15.93
CA PHE A 285 20.98 4.95 15.74
C PHE A 285 21.81 3.85 16.40
N ASN A 286 21.50 3.49 17.65
CA ASN A 286 22.18 2.40 18.36
C ASN A 286 22.05 1.09 17.58
N ARG A 287 20.88 0.82 16.99
CA ARG A 287 20.66 -0.35 16.15
C ARG A 287 21.42 -0.30 14.81
N VAL A 288 21.80 0.87 14.30
CA VAL A 288 22.66 0.95 13.09
C VAL A 288 24.06 0.47 13.44
N GLN A 289 24.57 0.90 14.59
CA GLN A 289 25.93 0.59 15.04
C GLN A 289 26.08 -0.88 15.46
N VAL A 290 25.04 -1.50 16.01
CA VAL A 290 25.07 -2.91 16.48
C VAL A 290 24.74 -3.92 15.37
N SER A 291 24.20 -3.48 14.23
CA SER A 291 23.76 -4.35 13.12
C SER A 291 24.93 -4.95 12.35
N SER A 292 25.39 -6.14 12.76
CA SER A 292 26.43 -6.94 12.10
C SER A 292 26.00 -7.73 10.85
N SER A 293 24.74 -7.61 10.37
CA SER A 293 24.18 -8.53 9.34
C SER A 293 24.37 -8.13 7.87
N THR A 294 25.36 -7.28 7.56
CA THR A 294 25.64 -6.91 6.15
C THR A 294 26.22 -8.09 5.37
N GLU A 295 27.07 -8.89 6.00
CA GLU A 295 27.77 -10.01 5.36
C GLU A 295 26.81 -11.17 5.05
N ASP A 296 25.99 -11.60 6.03
CA ASP A 296 24.95 -12.62 5.83
C ASP A 296 23.96 -12.24 4.72
N ARG A 297 23.60 -10.96 4.62
CA ARG A 297 22.73 -10.46 3.55
C ARG A 297 23.41 -10.55 2.19
N LEU A 298 24.69 -10.19 2.11
CA LEU A 298 25.46 -10.28 0.88
C LEU A 298 25.59 -11.73 0.43
N ILE A 299 25.91 -12.65 1.34
CA ILE A 299 25.96 -14.09 1.07
C ILE A 299 24.63 -14.57 0.50
N ASN A 300 23.51 -14.22 1.15
CA ASN A 300 22.19 -14.64 0.70
C ASN A 300 21.78 -14.02 -0.66
N TYR A 301 22.16 -12.77 -0.94
CA TYR A 301 21.95 -12.18 -2.27
C TYR A 301 22.77 -12.89 -3.35
N LEU A 302 24.04 -13.20 -3.06
CA LEU A 302 24.91 -13.92 -3.98
C LEU A 302 24.40 -15.34 -4.24
N GLU A 303 23.96 -16.04 -3.20
CA GLU A 303 23.35 -17.37 -3.32
C GLU A 303 22.06 -17.34 -4.15
N THR A 304 21.21 -16.33 -3.94
CA THR A 304 19.98 -16.12 -4.72
C THR A 304 20.30 -15.94 -6.21
N VAL A 305 21.31 -15.12 -6.55
CA VAL A 305 21.68 -14.83 -7.95
C VAL A 305 22.42 -16.00 -8.61
N THR A 306 23.26 -16.72 -7.86
CA THR A 306 23.99 -17.89 -8.37
C THR A 306 23.03 -19.03 -8.66
N THR A 307 22.12 -19.34 -7.74
CA THR A 307 21.08 -20.36 -7.91
C THR A 307 20.12 -20.01 -9.06
N LEU A 308 19.78 -18.73 -9.24
CA LEU A 308 18.92 -18.28 -10.35
C LEU A 308 19.46 -18.69 -11.74
N ARG A 309 20.76 -18.96 -11.88
CA ARG A 309 21.37 -19.37 -13.16
C ARG A 309 20.82 -20.70 -13.68
N ASP A 310 20.25 -21.54 -12.82
CA ASP A 310 19.67 -22.82 -13.22
C ASP A 310 18.28 -22.66 -13.88
N SER A 311 17.55 -21.58 -13.56
CA SER A 311 16.27 -21.24 -14.19
C SER A 311 16.12 -19.71 -14.33
N PRO A 312 16.90 -19.07 -15.24
CA PRO A 312 17.00 -17.62 -15.27
C PRO A 312 15.75 -16.93 -15.81
N LEU A 313 15.00 -17.58 -16.70
CA LEU A 313 13.83 -16.99 -17.35
C LEU A 313 12.54 -17.22 -16.57
N LEU A 314 12.25 -18.47 -16.21
CA LEU A 314 11.03 -18.86 -15.51
C LEU A 314 11.15 -18.76 -13.98
N GLY A 315 12.36 -18.80 -13.43
CA GLY A 315 12.57 -18.94 -11.99
C GLY A 315 12.14 -20.31 -11.48
N PHE A 316 11.90 -20.38 -10.16
CA PHE A 316 11.63 -21.63 -9.46
C PHE A 316 10.16 -21.80 -9.00
N GLY A 317 9.26 -20.89 -9.41
CA GLY A 317 7.85 -20.84 -9.02
C GLY A 317 7.60 -20.37 -7.58
N ALA A 318 8.55 -20.61 -6.66
CA ALA A 318 8.49 -20.18 -5.27
C ALA A 318 9.90 -20.03 -4.66
N PRO A 319 10.05 -19.27 -3.55
CA PRO A 319 11.25 -19.27 -2.73
C PRO A 319 11.70 -20.68 -2.29
N ARG A 320 13.02 -20.86 -2.15
CA ARG A 320 13.66 -22.12 -1.73
C ARG A 320 14.56 -21.89 -0.51
N PRO A 321 14.78 -22.90 0.36
CA PRO A 321 15.70 -22.77 1.48
C PRO A 321 17.11 -22.47 0.96
N SER A 322 17.88 -21.70 1.73
CA SER A 322 19.32 -21.54 1.51
C SER A 322 20.05 -22.83 1.89
N GLU A 323 21.21 -23.06 1.30
CA GLU A 323 22.15 -24.10 1.71
C GLU A 323 22.65 -23.91 3.14
N LEU A 324 22.69 -22.66 3.61
CA LEU A 324 23.07 -22.30 4.97
C LEU A 324 21.80 -22.22 5.86
N PRO A 325 21.63 -23.13 6.84
CA PRO A 325 20.37 -23.27 7.58
C PRO A 325 19.92 -22.04 8.38
N TRP A 326 20.85 -21.15 8.73
CA TRP A 326 20.56 -19.92 9.50
C TRP A 326 20.17 -18.73 8.61
N LEU A 327 20.32 -18.84 7.29
CA LEU A 327 19.91 -17.79 6.36
C LEU A 327 18.42 -17.93 5.99
N PRO A 328 17.72 -16.80 5.78
CA PRO A 328 16.35 -16.86 5.28
C PRO A 328 16.32 -17.42 3.86
N SER A 329 15.19 -18.00 3.48
CA SER A 329 15.00 -18.59 2.15
C SER A 329 15.35 -17.63 1.01
N LEU A 330 15.92 -18.19 -0.07
CA LEU A 330 16.29 -17.48 -1.27
C LEU A 330 15.07 -16.76 -1.86
N GLY A 331 15.24 -15.46 -2.13
CA GLY A 331 14.16 -14.62 -2.66
C GLY A 331 13.24 -14.00 -1.61
N THR A 332 13.40 -14.20 -0.29
CA THR A 332 12.46 -13.61 0.71
C THR A 332 12.90 -12.26 1.27
N GLN A 333 13.99 -11.65 0.77
CA GLN A 333 14.51 -10.39 1.32
C GLN A 333 13.74 -9.14 0.85
N GLY A 334 12.88 -9.28 -0.15
CA GLY A 334 12.07 -8.22 -0.71
C GLY A 334 11.22 -8.73 -1.86
N GLN A 335 10.20 -7.99 -2.25
CA GLN A 335 9.29 -8.33 -3.33
C GLN A 335 10.01 -8.49 -4.67
N PHE A 336 11.00 -7.65 -4.95
CA PHE A 336 11.87 -7.77 -6.12
C PHE A 336 12.59 -9.11 -6.14
N TRP A 337 13.23 -9.49 -5.02
CA TRP A 337 13.94 -10.76 -4.88
C TRP A 337 12.98 -11.95 -4.97
N THR A 338 11.77 -11.83 -4.41
CA THR A 338 10.75 -12.88 -4.50
C THR A 338 10.34 -13.09 -5.94
N VAL A 339 10.06 -12.01 -6.67
CA VAL A 339 9.66 -12.09 -8.08
C VAL A 339 10.82 -12.58 -8.95
N LEU A 340 12.03 -12.09 -8.72
CA LEU A 340 13.22 -12.50 -9.47
C LEU A 340 13.49 -14.00 -9.31
N PHE A 341 13.46 -14.51 -8.08
CA PHE A 341 13.75 -15.91 -7.80
C PHE A 341 12.59 -16.84 -8.22
N ALA A 342 11.34 -16.45 -7.93
CA ALA A 342 10.18 -17.29 -8.22
C ALA A 342 9.76 -17.23 -9.69
N HIS A 343 9.93 -16.10 -10.37
CA HIS A 343 9.38 -15.85 -11.72
C HIS A 343 10.47 -15.47 -12.76
N GLY A 344 11.74 -15.54 -12.37
CA GLY A 344 12.88 -15.26 -13.21
C GLY A 344 13.03 -13.79 -13.60
N ILE A 345 14.02 -13.53 -14.46
CA ILE A 345 14.35 -12.19 -14.97
C ILE A 345 13.16 -11.58 -15.73
N VAL A 346 12.42 -12.40 -16.49
CA VAL A 346 11.24 -11.95 -17.25
C VAL A 346 10.15 -11.45 -16.30
N GLY A 347 9.85 -12.22 -15.24
CA GLY A 347 8.90 -11.82 -14.21
C GLY A 347 9.33 -10.52 -13.51
N ALA A 348 10.61 -10.39 -13.15
CA ALA A 348 11.14 -9.19 -12.51
C ALA A 348 11.02 -7.94 -13.41
N ILE A 349 11.36 -8.06 -14.69
CA ILE A 349 11.24 -6.95 -15.65
C ILE A 349 9.78 -6.52 -15.80
N LEU A 350 8.83 -7.46 -15.93
CA LEU A 350 7.41 -7.12 -16.09
C LEU A 350 6.83 -6.50 -14.81
N PHE A 351 7.17 -7.04 -13.64
CA PHE A 351 6.74 -6.53 -12.35
C PHE A 351 7.27 -5.11 -12.10
N MET A 352 8.60 -4.92 -12.17
CA MET A 352 9.22 -3.62 -11.96
C MET A 352 8.84 -2.64 -13.06
N GLY A 353 8.76 -3.10 -14.30
CA GLY A 353 8.36 -2.32 -15.46
C GLY A 353 6.96 -1.72 -15.32
N THR A 354 6.03 -2.40 -14.64
CA THR A 354 4.68 -1.88 -14.37
C THR A 354 4.74 -0.60 -13.53
N PHE A 355 5.50 -0.62 -12.43
CA PHE A 355 5.61 0.56 -11.55
C PHE A 355 6.50 1.64 -12.14
N ALA A 356 7.55 1.28 -12.89
CA ALA A 356 8.36 2.23 -13.65
C ALA A 356 7.51 2.96 -14.70
N ALA A 357 6.67 2.23 -15.45
CA ALA A 357 5.74 2.81 -16.41
C ALA A 357 4.72 3.72 -15.71
N ALA A 358 4.21 3.33 -14.54
CA ALA A 358 3.30 4.17 -13.75
C ALA A 358 3.97 5.48 -13.28
N ALA A 359 5.24 5.43 -12.85
CA ALA A 359 6.00 6.61 -12.46
C ALA A 359 6.27 7.54 -13.66
N VAL A 360 6.67 6.99 -14.81
CA VAL A 360 6.83 7.75 -16.06
C VAL A 360 5.50 8.38 -16.50
N TYR A 361 4.40 7.64 -16.34
CA TYR A 361 3.06 8.16 -16.61
C TYR A 361 2.69 9.27 -15.62
N ALA A 362 3.08 9.17 -14.35
CA ALA A 362 2.86 10.21 -13.34
C ALA A 362 3.75 11.46 -13.54
N TRP A 363 4.85 11.35 -14.27
CA TRP A 363 5.76 12.48 -14.54
C TRP A 363 5.05 13.69 -15.15
N HIS A 364 3.97 13.44 -15.89
CA HIS A 364 3.15 14.45 -16.54
C HIS A 364 1.98 14.96 -15.69
N SER A 365 1.84 14.49 -14.44
CA SER A 365 0.83 14.98 -13.49
C SER A 365 1.24 16.33 -12.92
N THR A 366 0.37 17.34 -13.03
CA THR A 366 0.63 18.70 -12.54
C THR A 366 -0.05 19.01 -11.21
N ASP A 367 -0.93 18.12 -10.74
CA ASP A 367 -1.66 18.27 -9.50
C ASP A 367 -1.04 17.43 -8.37
N VAL A 368 -1.31 17.84 -7.13
CA VAL A 368 -0.73 17.21 -5.92
C VAL A 368 -1.17 15.76 -5.77
N PHE A 369 -2.40 15.43 -6.16
CA PHE A 369 -2.93 14.07 -5.99
C PHE A 369 -2.24 13.11 -6.96
N GLY A 370 -2.15 13.47 -8.23
CA GLY A 370 -1.39 12.70 -9.23
C GLY A 370 0.09 12.60 -8.88
N ALA A 371 0.67 13.64 -8.27
CA ALA A 371 2.02 13.59 -7.74
C ALA A 371 2.16 12.57 -6.60
N VAL A 372 1.25 12.52 -5.63
CA VAL A 372 1.30 11.52 -4.54
C VAL A 372 1.10 10.11 -5.07
N LEU A 373 0.16 9.87 -5.98
CA LEU A 373 -0.02 8.54 -6.58
C LEU A 373 1.21 8.08 -7.38
N GLY A 374 1.86 8.99 -8.11
CA GLY A 374 3.15 8.73 -8.74
C GLY A 374 4.26 8.45 -7.73
N GLY A 375 4.27 9.18 -6.62
CA GLY A 375 5.19 8.95 -5.51
C GLY A 375 5.02 7.56 -4.91
N ILE A 376 3.78 7.09 -4.74
CA ILE A 376 3.47 5.73 -4.28
C ILE A 376 4.00 4.67 -5.25
N ALA A 377 3.88 4.89 -6.57
CA ALA A 377 4.46 3.99 -7.57
C ALA A 377 6.00 3.96 -7.47
N MET A 378 6.64 5.11 -7.27
CA MET A 378 8.08 5.21 -7.06
C MET A 378 8.54 4.57 -5.75
N ALA A 379 7.82 4.80 -4.65
CA ALA A 379 8.10 4.15 -3.38
C ALA A 379 7.94 2.64 -3.50
N THR A 380 6.91 2.16 -4.23
CA THR A 380 6.73 0.72 -4.49
C THR A 380 7.93 0.11 -5.22
N LEU A 381 8.50 0.80 -6.23
CA LEU A 381 9.72 0.35 -6.89
C LEU A 381 10.89 0.20 -5.92
N VAL A 382 11.11 1.20 -5.07
CA VAL A 382 12.25 1.24 -4.15
C VAL A 382 12.05 0.23 -3.01
N GLU A 383 10.86 0.22 -2.41
CA GLU A 383 10.48 -0.66 -1.31
C GLU A 383 10.49 -2.14 -1.70
N SER A 384 10.23 -2.45 -2.97
CA SER A 384 10.31 -3.83 -3.47
C SER A 384 11.66 -4.50 -3.21
N PHE A 385 12.75 -3.74 -3.09
CA PHE A 385 14.07 -4.32 -2.84
C PHE A 385 14.27 -4.82 -1.40
N TYR A 386 13.48 -4.36 -0.43
CA TYR A 386 13.67 -4.69 0.99
C TYR A 386 12.40 -5.05 1.76
N TYR A 387 11.22 -4.93 1.15
CA TYR A 387 9.96 -5.37 1.71
C TYR A 387 9.30 -6.46 0.87
N GLY A 388 8.78 -7.49 1.52
CA GLY A 388 7.73 -8.34 0.94
C GLY A 388 6.42 -7.56 0.96
N MET A 389 5.86 -7.26 -0.21
CA MET A 389 4.82 -6.23 -0.34
C MET A 389 3.41 -6.81 -0.51
N ILE A 390 3.10 -8.02 -0.04
CA ILE A 390 1.79 -8.67 -0.31
C ILE A 390 0.60 -7.72 0.01
N THR A 391 0.57 -7.13 1.20
CA THR A 391 -0.47 -6.17 1.59
C THR A 391 -0.26 -4.80 0.94
N GLY A 392 0.99 -4.33 0.83
CA GLY A 392 1.31 -3.06 0.16
C GLY A 392 0.85 -3.03 -1.30
N MET A 393 0.92 -4.15 -2.00
CA MET A 393 0.47 -4.31 -3.39
C MET A 393 -1.02 -4.00 -3.57
N MET A 394 -1.86 -4.23 -2.54
CA MET A 394 -3.28 -3.82 -2.56
C MET A 394 -3.41 -2.31 -2.70
N VAL A 395 -2.56 -1.56 -1.99
CA VAL A 395 -2.53 -0.09 -2.02
C VAL A 395 -1.84 0.41 -3.29
N SER A 396 -0.68 -0.17 -3.65
CA SER A 396 0.11 0.23 -4.80
C SER A 396 -0.65 0.09 -6.12
N LEU A 397 -1.32 -1.04 -6.37
CA LEU A 397 -2.09 -1.23 -7.59
C LEU A 397 -3.35 -0.36 -7.64
N VAL A 398 -4.01 -0.14 -6.49
CA VAL A 398 -5.11 0.83 -6.39
C VAL A 398 -4.62 2.24 -6.71
N ALA A 399 -3.45 2.64 -6.22
CA ALA A 399 -2.86 3.94 -6.51
C ALA A 399 -2.52 4.10 -8.01
N VAL A 400 -1.96 3.07 -8.64
CA VAL A 400 -1.70 3.05 -10.10
C VAL A 400 -3.01 3.16 -10.89
N ALA A 401 -4.05 2.42 -10.52
CA ALA A 401 -5.36 2.52 -11.16
C ALA A 401 -5.98 3.91 -11.01
N LEU A 402 -5.89 4.51 -9.82
CA LEU A 402 -6.36 5.87 -9.56
C LEU A 402 -5.58 6.91 -10.35
N LEU A 403 -4.27 6.73 -10.52
CA LEU A 403 -3.42 7.64 -11.30
C LEU A 403 -3.87 7.66 -12.76
N VAL A 404 -4.08 6.48 -13.35
CA VAL A 404 -4.58 6.35 -14.73
C VAL A 404 -5.97 6.97 -14.84
N ARG A 405 -6.88 6.62 -13.92
CA ARG A 405 -8.25 7.16 -13.86
C ARG A 405 -8.24 8.68 -13.82
N GLN A 406 -7.44 9.25 -12.93
CA GLN A 406 -7.33 10.68 -12.72
C GLN A 406 -6.88 11.41 -13.98
N ARG A 407 -5.82 10.93 -14.64
CA ARG A 407 -5.29 11.58 -15.85
C ARG A 407 -6.25 11.50 -17.03
N GLU A 408 -7.07 10.45 -17.10
CA GLU A 408 -8.08 10.33 -18.15
C GLU A 408 -9.33 11.18 -17.91
N THR A 409 -9.78 11.31 -16.66
CA THR A 409 -11.02 12.02 -16.33
C THR A 409 -10.81 13.46 -15.90
N GLY A 410 -9.60 13.83 -15.51
CA GLY A 410 -9.30 15.09 -14.84
C GLY A 410 -9.94 15.19 -13.45
N GLU A 411 -10.25 14.06 -12.81
CA GLU A 411 -10.79 14.04 -11.44
C GLU A 411 -9.83 14.76 -10.48
N THR A 412 -10.38 15.64 -9.66
CA THR A 412 -9.64 16.34 -8.59
C THR A 412 -10.41 16.22 -7.29
N PHE A 413 -9.72 16.30 -6.15
CA PHE A 413 -10.36 16.48 -4.86
C PHE A 413 -11.07 17.85 -4.83
N GLY A 414 -12.40 17.83 -4.83
CA GLY A 414 -13.25 19.02 -4.74
C GLY A 414 -14.46 18.97 -5.68
N PRO A 415 -15.45 19.86 -5.49
CA PRO A 415 -16.59 19.93 -6.38
C PRO A 415 -16.09 20.16 -7.81
N ARG A 416 -16.68 19.44 -8.79
CA ARG A 416 -16.49 19.76 -10.20
C ARG A 416 -16.77 21.26 -10.32
N ARG A 417 -15.73 22.10 -10.49
CA ARG A 417 -15.93 23.40 -11.12
C ARG A 417 -16.58 23.02 -12.44
N GLY A 418 -17.88 23.25 -12.55
CA GLY A 418 -18.62 22.91 -13.75
C GLY A 418 -17.78 23.43 -14.91
N LYS A 419 -17.58 22.58 -15.94
CA LYS A 419 -17.18 23.13 -17.23
C LYS A 419 -18.24 24.17 -17.55
N ILE A 420 -17.93 25.44 -17.31
CA ILE A 420 -18.66 26.52 -17.93
C ILE A 420 -18.43 26.24 -19.41
N SER A 421 -19.46 25.72 -20.05
CA SER A 421 -19.48 25.58 -21.49
C SER A 421 -19.31 27.00 -22.02
N THR A 422 -18.09 27.37 -22.39
CA THR A 422 -17.84 28.57 -23.18
C THR A 422 -18.27 28.24 -24.61
N SER A 423 -19.59 28.13 -24.77
CA SER A 423 -20.26 28.06 -26.05
C SER A 423 -21.59 28.79 -25.90
N ASP A 424 -21.50 30.06 -25.50
CA ASP A 424 -22.54 31.03 -25.82
C ASP A 424 -21.88 32.13 -26.69
N PRO A 425 -22.17 32.18 -28.00
CA PRO A 425 -21.72 33.26 -28.88
C PRO A 425 -22.40 34.60 -28.57
N ARG A 426 -23.33 34.68 -27.61
CA ARG A 426 -24.11 35.89 -27.34
C ARG A 426 -23.80 36.39 -25.93
N GLY A 427 -22.74 37.20 -25.85
CA GLY A 427 -22.36 37.89 -24.63
C GLY A 427 -23.53 38.62 -23.97
N ARG A 428 -23.93 38.15 -22.78
CA ARG A 428 -24.62 38.95 -21.77
C ARG A 428 -24.11 38.54 -20.39
N SER A 429 -23.14 39.29 -19.89
CA SER A 429 -22.72 39.24 -18.49
C SER A 429 -23.86 39.71 -17.59
N ARG A 430 -24.52 38.80 -16.87
CA ARG A 430 -25.32 39.16 -15.69
C ARG A 430 -24.48 38.99 -14.43
N TRP A 431 -23.67 40.01 -14.15
CA TRP A 431 -23.31 40.35 -12.77
C TRP A 431 -24.43 41.25 -12.25
N ARG A 432 -25.27 40.75 -11.34
CA ARG A 432 -26.10 41.62 -10.49
C ARG A 432 -25.68 41.35 -9.06
N SER A 433 -24.83 42.24 -8.56
CA SER A 433 -24.58 42.49 -7.15
C SER A 433 -25.89 42.93 -6.48
N SER A 434 -26.27 42.30 -5.38
CA SER A 434 -27.25 42.85 -4.45
C SER A 434 -26.66 42.84 -3.04
N THR A 435 -26.07 43.96 -2.67
CA THR A 435 -25.86 44.38 -1.28
C THR A 435 -26.43 45.79 -1.16
N SER A 436 -27.50 45.95 -0.39
CA SER A 436 -27.65 47.02 0.61
C SER A 436 -29.00 46.93 1.31
N HIS A 437 -28.94 46.88 2.64
CA HIS A 437 -29.80 47.49 3.65
C HIS A 437 -31.01 48.30 3.19
N GLN A 438 -32.12 48.14 3.93
CA GLN A 438 -32.78 49.28 4.59
C GLN A 438 -33.65 48.81 5.76
N ASP A 439 -33.46 49.46 6.90
CA ASP A 439 -34.36 49.49 8.06
C ASP A 439 -35.67 50.20 7.69
N SER A 440 -36.78 49.71 8.26
CA SER A 440 -38.02 50.44 8.63
C SER A 440 -38.84 49.54 9.55
#